data_AF-A0AAV8Z0M5-F1
#
_entry.id   AF-A0AAV8Z0M5-F1
#
_cell.length_a   1.000
_cell.length_b   1.000
_cell.length_c   1.000
_cell.angle_alpha   90.00
_cell.angle_beta   90.00
_cell.angle_gamma   90.00
#
_symmetry.space_group_name_H-M   'P 1'
#
loop_
_entity.id
_entity.type
_entity.pdbx_description
1 polymer ?
#
loop_
_entity_poly.entity_id
_entity_poly.type
_entity_poly.pdbx_seq_one_letter_code
_entity_poly.pdbx_strand_id
1 'polypeptide(L)'
;MDFFNESYMPYNLERDTSLTPSLEEMTETAIKIVSKGNGAENGYFLFIEGGLIDLGHHGNWAQKAFDETVEFSKAINKALEMTSEKDTLIVVTSDHSHTMSISGYPERYNDIFGVAGIGDFGLPYLTINYANGPGFLESGHNYTLDNTSDKDFRFPAVARLDYETHGGDDVGIFARGPWSHLYSGVLEQHIIPHIMKYASCVGEGLTACSGAFSNVATLSLPIILGALFSLFYL
;
A
#
# COMPACT_ATOMS: atom_id res chain seq x y z
N MET A 1 22.39 2.94 -7.19
CA MET A 1 21.25 3.85 -7.45
C MET A 1 20.78 3.42 -8.81
N ASP A 2 19.61 2.79 -8.87
CA ASP A 2 19.13 2.12 -10.07
C ASP A 2 17.80 2.75 -10.46
N PHE A 3 17.65 3.07 -11.75
CA PHE A 3 16.43 3.61 -12.34
C PHE A 3 16.00 2.66 -13.45
N PHE A 4 14.77 2.15 -13.36
CA PHE A 4 14.26 1.11 -14.28
C PHE A 4 13.40 1.65 -15.42
N ASN A 5 12.97 2.91 -15.36
CA ASN A 5 12.19 3.56 -16.42
C ASN A 5 12.43 5.09 -16.48
N GLU A 6 12.01 5.75 -17.55
CA GLU A 6 12.13 7.21 -17.74
C GLU A 6 11.17 8.02 -16.83
N SER A 7 10.04 7.41 -16.46
CA SER A 7 9.03 7.98 -15.54
C SER A 7 8.60 6.90 -14.54
N TYR A 8 7.32 6.51 -14.53
CA TYR A 8 6.83 5.44 -13.67
C TYR A 8 7.29 4.07 -14.15
N MET A 9 7.44 3.11 -13.25
CA MET A 9 7.55 1.71 -13.68
C MET A 9 6.24 1.26 -14.37
N PRO A 10 6.29 0.28 -15.28
CA PRO A 10 5.08 -0.36 -15.77
C PRO A 10 4.32 -1.02 -14.62
N TYR A 11 3.00 -1.13 -14.75
CA TYR A 11 2.18 -1.98 -13.88
C TYR A 11 2.72 -3.41 -13.87
N ASN A 12 2.57 -4.12 -12.75
CA ASN A 12 3.00 -5.48 -12.58
C ASN A 12 2.35 -6.44 -13.58
N LEU A 13 1.06 -6.23 -13.94
CA LEU A 13 0.40 -6.95 -15.05
C LEU A 13 1.02 -6.71 -16.44
N GLU A 14 1.86 -5.69 -16.59
CA GLU A 14 2.39 -5.23 -17.87
C GLU A 14 3.92 -5.26 -17.95
N ARG A 15 4.62 -5.48 -16.83
CA ARG A 15 6.07 -5.41 -16.78
C ARG A 15 6.71 -6.53 -17.59
N ASP A 16 7.80 -6.19 -18.29
CA ASP A 16 8.73 -7.19 -18.80
C ASP A 16 9.61 -7.68 -17.63
N THR A 17 9.40 -8.92 -17.20
CA THR A 17 10.09 -9.50 -16.04
C THR A 17 11.59 -9.69 -16.26
N SER A 18 12.08 -9.60 -17.50
CA SER A 18 13.51 -9.64 -17.82
C SER A 18 14.20 -8.28 -17.66
N LEU A 19 13.43 -7.18 -17.62
CA LEU A 19 13.95 -5.80 -17.59
C LEU A 19 13.58 -5.06 -16.31
N THR A 20 12.36 -5.26 -15.80
CA THR A 20 11.82 -4.52 -14.66
C THR A 20 11.57 -5.46 -13.48
N PRO A 21 12.24 -5.23 -12.33
CA PRO A 21 11.99 -6.02 -11.13
C PRO A 21 10.59 -5.74 -10.57
N SER A 22 10.03 -6.71 -9.86
CA SER A 22 8.83 -6.53 -9.07
C SER A 22 9.12 -5.74 -7.79
N LEU A 23 8.07 -5.24 -7.12
CA LEU A 23 8.24 -4.55 -5.84
C LEU A 23 8.77 -5.51 -4.76
N GLU A 24 8.38 -6.79 -4.80
CA GLU A 24 8.95 -7.86 -3.98
C GLU A 24 10.47 -7.99 -4.20
N GLU A 25 10.92 -8.06 -5.46
CA GLU A 25 12.34 -8.22 -5.82
C GLU A 25 13.19 -6.99 -5.43
N MET A 26 12.63 -5.78 -5.61
CA MET A 26 13.26 -4.54 -5.16
C MET A 26 13.38 -4.49 -3.64
N THR A 27 12.32 -4.90 -2.93
CA THR A 27 12.31 -4.97 -1.45
C THR A 27 13.37 -5.93 -0.93
N GLU A 28 13.44 -7.14 -1.50
CA GLU A 28 14.47 -8.12 -1.12
C GLU A 28 15.88 -7.55 -1.32
N THR A 29 16.12 -6.92 -2.47
CA THR A 29 17.42 -6.36 -2.81
C THR A 29 17.79 -5.20 -1.89
N ALA A 30 16.85 -4.28 -1.63
CA ALA A 30 17.04 -3.18 -0.71
C ALA A 30 17.44 -3.69 0.68
N ILE A 31 16.68 -4.64 1.25
CA ILE A 31 16.97 -5.24 2.56
C ILE A 31 18.35 -5.91 2.57
N LYS A 32 18.72 -6.67 1.52
CA LYS A 32 20.06 -7.29 1.41
C LYS A 32 21.19 -6.27 1.46
N ILE A 33 20.99 -5.10 0.85
CA ILE A 33 21.99 -4.02 0.83
C ILE A 33 22.06 -3.35 2.20
N VAL A 34 20.93 -2.87 2.74
CA VAL A 34 20.94 -2.09 3.98
C VAL A 34 21.29 -2.92 5.23
N SER A 35 20.98 -4.23 5.22
CA SER A 35 21.35 -5.14 6.31
C SER A 35 22.85 -5.48 6.38
N LYS A 36 23.62 -5.15 5.34
CA LYS A 36 25.07 -5.46 5.24
C LYS A 36 25.92 -4.21 4.96
N GLY A 37 25.29 -3.05 4.80
CA GLY A 37 25.96 -1.80 4.48
C GLY A 37 26.78 -1.23 5.63
N ASN A 38 27.53 -0.16 5.34
CA ASN A 38 28.22 0.60 6.37
C ASN A 38 27.18 1.19 7.33
N GLY A 39 27.29 0.91 8.64
CA GLY A 39 26.31 1.32 9.62
C GLY A 39 25.19 0.31 9.86
N ALA A 40 25.24 -0.89 9.28
CA ALA A 40 24.25 -1.96 9.55
C ALA A 40 24.11 -2.28 11.04
N GLU A 41 25.18 -2.12 11.82
CA GLU A 41 25.16 -2.23 13.28
C GLU A 41 24.27 -1.18 13.97
N ASN A 42 23.99 -0.06 13.29
CA ASN A 42 23.11 1.01 13.74
C ASN A 42 21.69 0.92 13.16
N GLY A 43 21.36 -0.18 12.47
CA GLY A 43 20.07 -0.37 11.82
C GLY A 43 19.87 0.50 10.58
N TYR A 44 18.64 0.47 10.04
CA TYR A 44 18.27 1.23 8.86
C TYR A 44 16.82 1.70 8.90
N PHE A 45 16.54 2.72 8.10
CA PHE A 45 15.20 3.09 7.69
C PHE A 45 14.99 2.68 6.24
N LEU A 46 13.88 2.02 5.94
CA LEU A 46 13.51 1.63 4.58
C LEU A 46 12.09 2.11 4.27
N PHE A 47 11.95 2.80 3.14
CA PHE A 47 10.66 3.24 2.62
C PHE A 47 10.31 2.44 1.37
N ILE A 48 9.15 1.79 1.35
CA ILE A 48 8.68 0.97 0.21
C ILE A 48 7.25 1.36 -0.12
N GLU A 49 7.01 1.62 -1.41
CA GLU A 49 5.78 2.22 -1.88
C GLU A 49 5.17 1.41 -3.02
N GLY A 50 3.88 1.11 -2.91
CA GLY A 50 3.05 0.52 -3.97
C GLY A 50 2.40 1.58 -4.86
N GLY A 51 3.16 2.58 -5.32
CA GLY A 51 2.62 3.84 -5.85
C GLY A 51 1.70 3.72 -7.07
N LEU A 52 1.75 2.61 -7.82
CA LEU A 52 0.88 2.40 -8.97
C LEU A 52 -0.55 1.97 -8.59
N ILE A 53 -0.82 1.62 -7.32
CA ILE A 53 -2.19 1.38 -6.82
C ILE A 53 -3.05 2.63 -7.07
N ASP A 54 -2.51 3.80 -6.71
CA ASP A 54 -3.14 5.12 -6.91
C ASP A 54 -3.44 5.40 -8.38
N LEU A 55 -2.43 5.27 -9.26
CA LEU A 55 -2.61 5.47 -10.69
C LEU A 55 -3.63 4.50 -11.30
N GLY A 56 -3.69 3.26 -10.80
CA GLY A 56 -4.71 2.29 -11.18
C GLY A 56 -6.11 2.79 -10.87
N HIS A 57 -6.32 3.35 -9.67
CA HIS A 57 -7.61 3.92 -9.27
C HIS A 57 -7.97 5.18 -10.05
N HIS A 58 -7.02 6.10 -10.27
CA HIS A 58 -7.21 7.29 -11.11
C HIS A 58 -7.74 6.96 -12.52
N GLY A 59 -7.30 5.83 -13.09
CA GLY A 59 -7.78 5.34 -14.39
C GLY A 59 -9.08 4.53 -14.36
N ASN A 60 -9.68 4.31 -13.18
CA ASN A 60 -10.72 3.31 -12.90
C ASN A 60 -10.34 1.87 -13.33
N TRP A 61 -9.04 1.55 -13.39
CA TRP A 61 -8.52 0.23 -13.74
C TRP A 61 -8.40 -0.64 -12.48
N ALA A 62 -9.54 -1.09 -11.95
CA ALA A 62 -9.55 -1.88 -10.71
C ALA A 62 -8.70 -3.15 -10.79
N GLN A 63 -8.61 -3.78 -11.96
CA GLN A 63 -7.70 -4.92 -12.20
C GLN A 63 -6.24 -4.57 -11.87
N LYS A 64 -5.75 -3.43 -12.38
CA LYS A 64 -4.39 -2.96 -12.13
C LYS A 64 -4.21 -2.56 -10.68
N ALA A 65 -5.14 -1.78 -10.12
CA ALA A 65 -5.05 -1.33 -8.73
C ALA A 65 -5.00 -2.51 -7.73
N PHE A 66 -5.80 -3.55 -7.96
CA PHE A 66 -5.82 -4.74 -7.12
C PHE A 66 -4.57 -5.61 -7.31
N ASP A 67 -4.07 -5.78 -8.54
CA ASP A 67 -2.82 -6.49 -8.79
C ASP A 67 -1.62 -5.79 -8.15
N GLU A 68 -1.53 -4.45 -8.26
CA GLU A 68 -0.51 -3.66 -7.56
C GLU A 68 -0.62 -3.80 -6.03
N THR A 69 -1.85 -3.86 -5.50
CA THR A 69 -2.08 -4.11 -4.07
C THR A 69 -1.60 -5.50 -3.65
N VAL A 70 -1.80 -6.52 -4.50
CA VAL A 70 -1.28 -7.86 -4.27
C VAL A 70 0.25 -7.87 -4.32
N GLU A 71 0.86 -7.16 -5.26
CA GLU A 71 2.32 -7.06 -5.37
C GLU A 71 2.94 -6.32 -4.17
N PHE A 72 2.29 -5.25 -3.68
CA PHE A 72 2.65 -4.59 -2.43
C PHE A 72 2.54 -5.52 -1.22
N SER A 73 1.49 -6.34 -1.15
CA SER A 73 1.33 -7.37 -0.11
C SER A 73 2.47 -8.40 -0.13
N LYS A 74 2.94 -8.82 -1.32
CA LYS A 74 4.13 -9.69 -1.44
C LYS A 74 5.39 -9.00 -0.95
N ALA A 75 5.59 -7.72 -1.28
CA ALA A 75 6.72 -6.94 -0.78
C ALA A 75 6.74 -6.85 0.76
N ILE A 76 5.57 -6.63 1.38
CA ILE A 76 5.41 -6.68 2.85
C ILE A 76 5.79 -8.07 3.39
N ASN A 77 5.26 -9.14 2.80
CA ASN A 77 5.58 -10.51 3.20
C ASN A 77 7.08 -10.81 3.08
N LYS A 78 7.72 -10.35 2.00
CA LYS A 78 9.17 -10.48 1.82
C LYS A 78 9.95 -9.78 2.91
N ALA A 79 9.56 -8.56 3.28
CA ALA A 79 10.19 -7.84 4.38
C ALA A 79 10.01 -8.58 5.71
N LEU A 80 8.82 -9.15 5.97
CA LEU A 80 8.55 -9.96 7.16
C LEU A 80 9.40 -11.25 7.21
N GLU A 81 9.68 -11.88 6.07
CA GLU A 81 10.55 -13.07 5.97
C GLU A 81 12.02 -12.73 6.25
N MET A 82 12.45 -11.53 5.89
CA MET A 82 13.85 -11.11 5.91
C MET A 82 14.26 -10.32 7.15
N THR A 83 13.31 -9.98 8.02
CA THR A 83 13.53 -9.17 9.21
C THR A 83 12.99 -9.86 10.46
N SER A 84 13.49 -9.44 11.63
CA SER A 84 13.09 -10.01 12.91
C SER A 84 12.13 -9.06 13.61
N GLU A 85 10.96 -9.56 14.00
CA GLU A 85 9.99 -8.79 14.81
C GLU A 85 10.58 -8.31 16.16
N LYS A 86 11.69 -8.90 16.62
CA LYS A 86 12.34 -8.48 17.88
C LYS A 86 13.06 -7.14 17.77
N ASP A 87 13.49 -6.75 16.57
CA ASP A 87 14.33 -5.58 16.33
C ASP A 87 13.85 -4.69 15.18
N THR A 88 12.84 -5.12 14.42
CA THR A 88 12.31 -4.41 13.26
C THR A 88 10.85 -4.03 13.49
N LEU A 89 10.57 -2.72 13.44
CA LEU A 89 9.22 -2.17 13.38
C LEU A 89 8.82 -2.02 11.90
N ILE A 90 7.82 -2.79 11.47
CA ILE A 90 7.18 -2.64 10.16
C ILE A 90 5.84 -1.94 10.35
N VAL A 91 5.62 -0.86 9.59
CA VAL A 91 4.37 -0.11 9.57
C VAL A 91 3.87 -0.05 8.12
N VAL A 92 2.62 -0.44 7.92
CA VAL A 92 1.92 -0.42 6.62
C VAL A 92 0.73 0.52 6.74
N THR A 93 0.63 1.49 5.83
CA THR A 93 -0.49 2.43 5.77
C THR A 93 -0.71 2.93 4.33
N SER A 94 -1.69 3.80 4.17
CA SER A 94 -1.92 4.59 2.96
C SER A 94 -1.73 6.08 3.25
N ASP A 95 -1.42 6.88 2.24
CA ASP A 95 -1.50 8.34 2.33
C ASP A 95 -2.94 8.84 2.31
N HIS A 96 -3.78 8.24 1.46
CA HIS A 96 -5.22 8.51 1.33
C HIS A 96 -6.00 7.29 0.79
N SER A 97 -7.32 7.43 0.66
CA SER A 97 -8.18 6.44 0.02
C SER A 97 -8.48 6.83 -1.44
N HIS A 98 -9.41 6.12 -2.09
CA HIS A 98 -10.05 6.47 -3.36
C HIS A 98 -11.57 6.41 -3.21
N THR A 99 -12.30 6.93 -4.20
CA THR A 99 -13.77 6.86 -4.27
C THR A 99 -14.29 5.51 -4.77
N MET A 100 -13.46 4.46 -4.69
CA MET A 100 -13.82 3.10 -5.00
C MET A 100 -14.77 2.53 -3.93
N SER A 101 -15.79 1.80 -4.37
CA SER A 101 -16.71 1.10 -3.50
C SER A 101 -16.87 -0.36 -3.88
N ILE A 102 -17.20 -1.18 -2.87
CA ILE A 102 -17.62 -2.58 -3.02
C ILE A 102 -19.12 -2.61 -2.77
N SER A 103 -19.90 -2.85 -3.83
CA SER A 103 -21.35 -2.75 -3.85
C SER A 103 -22.06 -4.09 -3.94
N GLY A 104 -23.34 -4.07 -3.57
CA GLY A 104 -24.27 -5.19 -3.69
C GLY A 104 -24.12 -6.28 -2.63
N TYR A 105 -24.65 -7.46 -2.96
CA TYR A 105 -24.63 -8.64 -2.11
C TYR A 105 -24.15 -9.86 -2.92
N PRO A 106 -22.93 -9.81 -3.50
CA PRO A 106 -22.40 -10.94 -4.26
C PRO A 106 -22.28 -12.19 -3.38
N GLU A 107 -22.57 -13.34 -3.95
CA GLU A 107 -22.37 -14.63 -3.28
C GLU A 107 -20.89 -14.84 -2.95
N ARG A 108 -20.61 -15.62 -1.90
CA ARG A 108 -19.24 -16.00 -1.59
C ARG A 108 -18.62 -16.72 -2.79
N TYR A 109 -17.35 -16.41 -3.09
CA TYR A 109 -16.60 -16.88 -4.26
C TYR A 109 -17.02 -16.26 -5.60
N ASN A 110 -17.91 -15.27 -5.62
CA ASN A 110 -18.06 -14.42 -6.79
C ASN A 110 -16.75 -13.69 -7.07
N ASP A 111 -16.43 -13.52 -8.35
CA ASP A 111 -15.30 -12.69 -8.76
C ASP A 111 -15.53 -11.25 -8.26
N ILE A 112 -14.52 -10.65 -7.63
CA ILE A 112 -14.59 -9.27 -7.15
C ILE A 112 -14.82 -8.28 -8.30
N PHE A 113 -14.41 -8.63 -9.52
CA PHE A 113 -14.63 -7.85 -10.73
C PHE A 113 -15.95 -8.18 -11.43
N GLY A 114 -16.73 -9.11 -10.87
CA GLY A 114 -17.97 -9.61 -11.45
C GLY A 114 -19.19 -8.76 -11.11
N VAL A 115 -20.31 -9.16 -11.72
CA VAL A 115 -21.66 -8.62 -11.45
C VAL A 115 -22.06 -8.94 -10.02
N ALA A 116 -22.52 -7.94 -9.28
CA ALA A 116 -23.03 -8.08 -7.91
C ALA A 116 -24.55 -8.34 -7.86
N GLY A 117 -25.29 -7.92 -8.89
CA GLY A 117 -26.73 -8.13 -8.98
C GLY A 117 -27.38 -7.36 -10.13
N ILE A 118 -28.71 -7.34 -10.13
CA ILE A 118 -29.54 -6.59 -11.09
C ILE A 118 -30.20 -5.42 -10.35
N GLY A 119 -30.08 -4.21 -10.89
CA GLY A 119 -30.73 -3.02 -10.35
C GLY A 119 -32.19 -2.88 -10.77
N ASP A 120 -32.88 -1.87 -10.24
CA ASP A 120 -34.34 -1.67 -10.41
C ASP A 120 -34.79 -1.49 -11.87
N PHE A 121 -33.89 -1.05 -12.75
CA PHE A 121 -34.14 -0.91 -14.18
C PHE A 121 -33.83 -2.18 -15.00
N GLY A 122 -33.56 -3.31 -14.33
CA GLY A 122 -33.29 -4.59 -14.97
C GLY A 122 -31.89 -4.73 -15.57
N LEU A 123 -30.96 -3.82 -15.23
CA LEU A 123 -29.57 -3.83 -15.70
C LEU A 123 -28.63 -4.37 -14.62
N PRO A 124 -27.58 -5.12 -14.99
CA PRO A 124 -26.58 -5.55 -14.02
C PRO A 124 -25.75 -4.38 -13.50
N TYR A 125 -25.24 -4.51 -12.28
CA TYR A 125 -24.21 -3.63 -11.74
C TYR A 125 -23.03 -4.46 -11.20
N LEU A 126 -21.82 -3.92 -11.32
CA LEU A 126 -20.60 -4.58 -10.87
C LEU A 126 -20.40 -4.43 -9.36
N THR A 127 -19.68 -5.39 -8.79
CA THR A 127 -19.25 -5.35 -7.39
C THR A 127 -18.34 -4.15 -7.14
N ILE A 128 -17.38 -3.90 -8.02
CA ILE A 128 -16.52 -2.71 -7.94
C ILE A 128 -17.10 -1.57 -8.79
N ASN A 129 -17.14 -0.37 -8.21
CA ASN A 129 -17.45 0.87 -8.91
C ASN A 129 -16.77 2.06 -8.23
N TYR A 130 -16.85 3.22 -8.86
CA TYR A 130 -16.26 4.48 -8.39
C TYR A 130 -17.30 5.59 -8.33
N ALA A 131 -17.14 6.55 -7.41
CA ALA A 131 -18.00 7.72 -7.37
C ALA A 131 -17.77 8.63 -8.59
N ASN A 132 -16.54 8.69 -9.11
CA ASN A 132 -16.19 9.49 -10.27
C ASN A 132 -15.02 8.90 -11.06
N GLY A 133 -14.72 9.49 -12.21
CA GLY A 133 -13.58 9.10 -13.03
C GLY A 133 -13.95 8.76 -14.47
N PRO A 134 -12.98 8.23 -15.22
CA PRO A 134 -13.10 8.07 -16.65
C PRO A 134 -13.84 6.79 -17.09
N GLY A 135 -14.26 5.95 -16.14
CA GLY A 135 -15.14 4.80 -16.36
C GLY A 135 -16.63 5.15 -16.42
N PHE A 136 -16.98 6.44 -16.46
CA PHE A 136 -18.35 6.88 -16.67
C PHE A 136 -18.87 6.42 -18.03
N LEU A 137 -20.04 5.77 -18.02
CA LEU A 137 -20.79 5.39 -19.22
C LEU A 137 -22.20 5.97 -19.14
N GLU A 138 -22.77 6.28 -20.31
CA GLU A 138 -24.17 6.68 -20.43
C GLU A 138 -25.11 5.55 -19.92
N SER A 139 -26.28 5.92 -19.42
CA SER A 139 -27.24 4.97 -18.83
C SER A 139 -27.64 3.87 -19.81
N GLY A 140 -27.83 2.64 -19.31
CA GLY A 140 -28.30 1.52 -20.14
C GLY A 140 -27.25 0.46 -20.46
N HIS A 141 -26.01 0.64 -20.00
CA HIS A 141 -24.93 -0.30 -20.28
C HIS A 141 -25.14 -1.65 -19.59
N ASN A 142 -24.92 -2.74 -20.32
CA ASN A 142 -25.08 -4.10 -19.81
C ASN A 142 -23.70 -4.74 -19.56
N TYR A 143 -23.22 -4.66 -18.32
CA TYR A 143 -21.90 -5.16 -17.92
C TYR A 143 -21.70 -6.67 -18.08
N THR A 144 -22.75 -7.48 -18.33
CA THR A 144 -22.54 -8.92 -18.63
C THR A 144 -21.89 -9.14 -19.99
N LEU A 145 -21.86 -8.12 -20.85
CA LEU A 145 -21.26 -8.19 -22.19
C LEU A 145 -19.79 -7.79 -22.19
N ASP A 146 -19.30 -7.21 -21.10
CA ASP A 146 -17.92 -6.76 -20.97
C ASP A 146 -17.01 -7.89 -20.50
N ASN A 147 -15.74 -7.81 -20.90
CA ASN A 147 -14.69 -8.61 -20.30
C ASN A 147 -14.11 -7.87 -19.08
N THR A 148 -14.73 -8.03 -17.91
CA THR A 148 -14.25 -7.39 -16.68
C THR A 148 -12.93 -7.99 -16.15
N SER A 149 -12.48 -9.10 -16.73
CA SER A 149 -11.14 -9.68 -16.51
C SER A 149 -10.03 -9.00 -17.32
N ASP A 150 -10.38 -8.10 -18.26
CA ASP A 150 -9.39 -7.34 -19.00
C ASP A 150 -8.72 -6.30 -18.10
N LYS A 151 -7.38 -6.29 -18.06
CA LYS A 151 -6.59 -5.33 -17.28
C LYS A 151 -6.86 -3.87 -17.65
N ASP A 152 -7.29 -3.61 -18.89
CA ASP A 152 -7.57 -2.28 -19.41
C ASP A 152 -9.05 -1.89 -19.31
N PHE A 153 -9.91 -2.78 -18.78
CA PHE A 153 -11.32 -2.47 -18.52
C PHE A 153 -11.46 -1.38 -17.45
N ARG A 154 -12.26 -0.35 -17.76
CA ARG A 154 -12.57 0.74 -16.84
C ARG A 154 -13.87 0.44 -16.12
N PHE A 155 -13.78 0.37 -14.79
CA PHE A 155 -14.93 0.09 -13.94
C PHE A 155 -15.87 1.29 -13.87
N PRO A 156 -17.18 1.06 -13.69
CA PRO A 156 -18.19 2.11 -13.72
C PRO A 156 -17.90 3.25 -12.75
N ALA A 157 -18.08 4.47 -13.24
CA ALA A 157 -18.09 5.68 -12.42
C ALA A 157 -19.43 6.42 -12.52
N VAL A 158 -19.84 7.07 -11.43
CA VAL A 158 -21.10 7.83 -11.39
C VAL A 158 -20.96 9.23 -12.00
N ALA A 159 -19.88 9.95 -11.67
CA ALA A 159 -19.59 11.26 -12.24
C ALA A 159 -18.42 11.21 -13.22
N ARG A 160 -18.60 11.81 -14.40
CA ARG A 160 -17.56 11.86 -15.44
C ARG A 160 -16.43 12.81 -15.06
N LEU A 161 -15.21 12.29 -14.99
CA LEU A 161 -13.96 13.04 -14.90
C LEU A 161 -12.90 12.37 -15.78
N ASP A 162 -11.83 13.10 -16.12
CA ASP A 162 -10.70 12.52 -16.87
C ASP A 162 -9.86 11.56 -16.01
N TYR A 163 -9.84 11.82 -14.70
CA TYR A 163 -9.23 11.00 -13.66
C TYR A 163 -10.18 10.91 -12.48
N GLU A 164 -10.22 9.74 -11.85
CA GLU A 164 -10.90 9.57 -10.57
C GLU A 164 -10.19 10.37 -9.46
N THR A 165 -10.88 10.71 -8.38
CA THR A 165 -10.33 11.51 -7.28
C THR A 165 -10.00 10.65 -6.06
N HIS A 166 -9.05 11.10 -5.22
CA HIS A 166 -8.82 10.48 -3.91
C HIS A 166 -10.09 10.49 -3.03
N GLY A 167 -10.16 9.53 -2.11
CA GLY A 167 -11.15 9.44 -1.05
C GLY A 167 -10.64 10.12 0.22
N GLY A 168 -11.54 10.81 0.93
CA GLY A 168 -11.24 11.54 2.17
C GLY A 168 -11.51 10.75 3.45
N ASP A 169 -11.84 9.47 3.34
CA ASP A 169 -12.08 8.57 4.47
C ASP A 169 -10.77 8.20 5.18
N ASP A 170 -10.88 7.84 6.47
CA ASP A 170 -9.75 7.34 7.25
C ASP A 170 -9.16 6.06 6.62
N VAL A 171 -7.84 5.92 6.68
CA VAL A 171 -7.10 4.76 6.17
C VAL A 171 -6.52 3.89 7.29
N GLY A 172 -6.31 2.61 7.00
CA GLY A 172 -5.75 1.66 7.96
C GLY A 172 -4.27 1.91 8.27
N ILE A 173 -3.88 1.63 9.52
CA ILE A 173 -2.48 1.51 9.92
C ILE A 173 -2.29 0.12 10.53
N PHE A 174 -1.35 -0.65 9.99
CA PHE A 174 -0.98 -1.97 10.49
C PHE A 174 0.47 -1.91 10.95
N ALA A 175 0.77 -2.38 12.16
CA ALA A 175 2.11 -2.34 12.72
C ALA A 175 2.49 -3.66 13.39
N ARG A 176 3.76 -4.05 13.25
CA ARG A 176 4.37 -5.23 13.87
C ARG A 176 5.79 -4.94 14.30
N GLY A 177 6.22 -5.42 15.47
CA GLY A 177 7.57 -5.21 16.00
C GLY A 177 7.63 -4.30 17.23
N PRO A 178 8.84 -3.80 17.59
CA PRO A 178 9.04 -2.97 18.78
C PRO A 178 8.12 -1.75 18.79
N TRP A 179 7.42 -1.53 19.91
CA TRP A 179 6.48 -0.42 20.11
C TRP A 179 5.27 -0.38 19.17
N SER A 180 4.99 -1.44 18.40
CA SER A 180 3.80 -1.53 17.53
C SER A 180 2.47 -1.33 18.27
N HIS A 181 2.40 -1.67 19.55
CA HIS A 181 1.22 -1.44 20.41
C HIS A 181 0.82 0.03 20.58
N LEU A 182 1.68 0.99 20.19
CA LEU A 182 1.35 2.41 20.18
C LEU A 182 0.43 2.79 19.01
N TYR A 183 0.40 2.00 17.94
CA TYR A 183 -0.54 2.16 16.82
C TYR A 183 -1.91 1.59 17.21
N SER A 184 -2.68 2.37 17.96
CA SER A 184 -4.00 1.96 18.45
C SER A 184 -5.00 3.12 18.43
N GLY A 185 -6.27 2.80 18.24
CA GLY A 185 -7.34 3.80 18.14
C GLY A 185 -7.34 4.55 16.82
N VAL A 186 -7.73 5.83 16.87
CA VAL A 186 -7.71 6.76 15.73
C VAL A 186 -6.54 7.71 15.93
N LEU A 187 -5.67 7.80 14.93
CA LEU A 187 -4.44 8.60 14.98
C LEU A 187 -4.43 9.59 13.82
N GLU A 188 -3.98 10.80 14.09
CA GLU A 188 -3.63 11.74 13.04
C GLU A 188 -2.43 11.21 12.24
N GLN A 189 -2.45 11.33 10.90
CA GLN A 189 -1.43 10.74 10.04
C GLN A 189 0.00 11.16 10.38
N HIS A 190 0.20 12.42 10.80
CA HIS A 190 1.51 12.94 11.20
C HIS A 190 2.09 12.23 12.44
N ILE A 191 1.29 11.49 13.21
CA ILE A 191 1.74 10.73 14.38
C ILE A 191 2.55 9.48 13.98
N ILE A 192 2.33 8.94 12.78
CA ILE A 192 3.04 7.75 12.28
C ILE A 192 4.56 7.94 12.37
N PRO A 193 5.18 8.96 11.75
CA PRO A 193 6.61 9.17 11.85
C PRO A 193 7.07 9.51 13.29
N HIS A 194 6.23 10.11 14.13
CA HIS A 194 6.57 10.36 15.53
C HIS A 194 6.71 9.06 16.33
N ILE A 195 5.84 8.08 16.13
CA ILE A 195 5.94 6.77 16.79
C ILE A 195 7.17 6.02 16.27
N MET A 196 7.42 6.02 14.96
CA MET A 196 8.63 5.40 14.39
C MET A 196 9.91 6.01 14.97
N LYS A 197 9.95 7.34 15.08
CA LYS A 197 11.06 8.08 15.69
C LYS A 197 11.25 7.69 17.15
N TYR A 198 10.16 7.65 17.92
CA TYR A 198 10.18 7.23 19.32
C TYR A 198 10.75 5.81 19.48
N ALA A 199 10.30 4.88 18.64
CA ALA A 199 10.69 3.47 18.66
C ALA A 199 12.16 3.24 18.28
N SER A 200 12.66 3.99 17.29
CA SER A 200 14.04 3.86 16.77
C SER A 200 15.07 4.72 17.51
N CYS A 201 14.65 5.52 18.49
CA CYS A 201 15.50 6.41 19.26
C CYS A 201 16.30 7.45 18.44
N VAL A 202 15.72 7.92 17.34
CA VAL A 202 16.36 8.92 16.45
C VAL A 202 15.80 10.33 16.68
N GLY A 203 16.61 11.34 16.39
CA GLY A 203 16.23 12.76 16.44
C GLY A 203 15.95 13.32 17.85
N GLU A 204 15.48 14.56 17.91
CA GLU A 204 15.28 15.30 19.16
C GLU A 204 13.91 15.04 19.81
N GLY A 205 13.78 15.21 21.13
CA GLY A 205 12.51 15.04 21.85
C GLY A 205 12.37 13.66 22.52
N LEU A 206 11.14 13.24 22.81
CA LEU A 206 10.88 12.01 23.53
C LEU A 206 11.23 10.78 22.68
N THR A 207 12.12 9.92 23.19
CA THR A 207 12.47 8.63 22.59
C THR A 207 12.38 7.51 23.61
N ALA A 208 12.20 6.27 23.15
CA ALA A 208 12.21 5.09 24.01
C ALA A 208 13.51 4.96 24.83
N CYS A 209 14.63 5.49 24.32
CA CYS A 209 15.93 5.47 24.95
C CYS A 209 16.16 6.62 25.96
N SER A 210 15.31 7.65 25.96
CA SER A 210 15.46 8.85 26.80
C SER A 210 15.37 8.56 28.30
N GLY A 211 14.73 7.45 28.71
CA GLY A 211 14.61 7.02 30.11
C GLY A 211 15.61 5.95 30.55
N ALA A 212 16.48 5.45 29.66
CA ALA A 212 17.37 4.33 29.97
C ALA A 212 18.64 4.70 30.75
N PHE A 213 18.93 6.00 30.94
CA PHE A 213 20.07 6.46 31.72
C PHE A 213 19.65 6.87 33.13
N SER A 214 19.61 5.90 34.04
CA SER A 214 19.87 6.16 35.47
C SER A 214 20.30 4.94 36.30
N ASN A 215 20.31 3.68 35.84
CA ASN A 215 20.75 2.59 36.74
C ASN A 215 21.06 1.18 36.15
N VAL A 216 21.66 1.04 34.94
CA VAL A 216 22.23 -0.28 34.59
C VAL A 216 23.54 -0.12 33.82
N ALA A 217 24.63 -0.51 34.47
CA ALA A 217 25.91 -0.74 33.84
C ALA A 217 25.78 -1.82 32.76
N THR A 218 26.32 -1.53 31.58
CA THR A 218 26.77 -2.49 30.55
C THR A 218 25.78 -3.61 30.19
N LEU A 219 24.88 -3.32 29.26
CA LEU A 219 24.38 -4.31 28.29
C LEU A 219 24.24 -3.59 26.94
N SER A 220 24.96 -4.09 25.95
CA SER A 220 24.90 -3.66 24.55
C SER A 220 23.46 -3.79 24.03
N LEU A 221 22.80 -2.66 23.78
CA LEU A 221 21.48 -2.60 23.17
C LEU A 221 21.64 -2.66 21.64
N PRO A 222 21.01 -3.63 20.94
CA PRO A 222 20.94 -3.60 19.48
C PRO A 222 19.95 -2.51 19.04
N ILE A 223 20.35 -1.77 18.00
CA ILE A 223 19.62 -0.61 17.47
C ILE A 223 18.47 -1.08 16.58
N ILE A 224 17.31 -0.43 16.72
CA ILE A 224 16.01 -0.83 16.17
C ILE A 224 15.87 -0.36 14.72
N LEU A 225 15.53 -1.29 13.82
CA LEU A 225 15.20 -1.06 12.42
C LEU A 225 13.75 -0.57 12.27
N GLY A 226 13.50 0.37 11.38
CA GLY A 226 12.15 0.80 11.00
C GLY A 226 11.95 0.71 9.49
N ALA A 227 10.92 0.01 9.02
CA ALA A 227 10.48 0.08 7.64
C ALA A 227 9.09 0.73 7.59
N LEU A 228 8.95 1.84 6.85
CA LEU A 228 7.69 2.50 6.58
C LEU A 228 7.24 2.11 5.18
N PHE A 229 6.05 1.55 5.06
CA PHE A 229 5.40 1.38 3.79
C PHE A 229 4.29 2.41 3.67
N SER A 230 4.34 3.28 2.68
CA SER A 230 3.21 4.13 2.33
C SER A 230 3.07 4.26 0.82
N LEU A 231 1.85 4.53 0.40
CA LEU A 231 1.52 5.16 -0.86
C LEU A 231 1.83 6.65 -0.69
N PHE A 232 2.54 7.27 -1.61
CA PHE A 232 2.69 8.72 -1.80
C PHE A 232 2.67 9.00 -3.30
N TYR A 233 2.30 10.21 -3.66
CA TYR A 233 2.56 10.81 -4.97
C TYR A 233 3.31 12.14 -4.78
N LEU A 234 4.26 12.42 -5.68
CA LEU A 234 4.94 13.71 -5.86
C LEU A 234 4.37 14.44 -7.07
#